data_AF-A0A958AN75-F1
#
_entry.id   AF-A0A958AN75-F1
#
_cell.length_a   1.000
_cell.length_b   1.000
_cell.length_c   1.000
_cell.angle_alpha   90.00
_cell.angle_beta   90.00
_cell.angle_gamma   90.00
#
_symmetry.space_group_name_H-M   'P 1'
#
loop_
_entity.id
_entity.type
_entity.pdbx_description
1 polymer ?
#
loop_
_entity_poly.entity_id
_entity_poly.type
_entity_poly.pdbx_seq_one_letter_code
_entity_poly.pdbx_strand_id
1 'polypeptide(L)'
;VLVQQIFSMLKQSPTGGIRLGDLQRVLPEPVIETVLREILGFLSSMGYLQPARLGEWRAGPTLDDLLDAHEIYSNIGADPLAALVVDAYTGRTLAQTERIRLQGDTLMLGGRLMQVVWRDRYKLGVRPLDQGIAEEELRFQAAPFAVPLDVAQAVATHLGLQGAQMALLHEEQGAWLFHFWGDLYGEWLAALLNHYFDPRGDVALVTPHNEYCLLLPTAINQLPPWQESQAQRQLRRLLPRVEPFLEVGRFHSLLPPAVADAIVIALCDAPRFERFYRTAQIVTPSAQLHAQLTRLLS
;
A
#
# COMPACT_ATOMS: atom_id res chain seq x y z
N VAL A 1 -9.57 -6.11 10.06
CA VAL A 1 -10.22 -6.13 11.40
C VAL A 1 -10.95 -7.43 11.69
N LEU A 2 -11.88 -7.88 10.83
CA LEU A 2 -12.66 -9.11 11.04
C LEU A 2 -11.81 -10.36 11.39
N VAL A 3 -10.75 -10.65 10.62
CA VAL A 3 -9.86 -11.79 10.89
C VAL A 3 -9.24 -11.71 12.30
N GLN A 4 -8.86 -10.51 12.74
CA GLN A 4 -8.33 -10.29 14.09
C GLN A 4 -9.37 -10.55 15.17
N GLN A 5 -10.62 -10.14 14.93
CA GLN A 5 -11.72 -10.40 15.85
C GLN A 5 -12.00 -11.90 15.95
N ILE A 6 -11.99 -12.63 14.82
CA ILE A 6 -12.12 -14.10 14.80
C ILE A 6 -11.05 -14.75 15.68
N PHE A 7 -9.78 -14.39 15.49
CA PHE A 7 -8.67 -14.93 16.28
C PHE A 7 -8.76 -14.54 17.76
N SER A 8 -9.13 -13.30 18.05
CA SER A 8 -9.30 -12.81 19.44
C SER A 8 -10.43 -13.52 20.16
N MET A 9 -11.57 -13.74 19.49
CA MET A 9 -12.71 -14.47 20.02
C MET A 9 -12.37 -15.93 20.30
N LEU A 10 -11.57 -16.58 19.45
CA LEU A 10 -11.07 -17.93 19.69
C LEU A 10 -10.24 -18.02 20.97
N LYS A 11 -9.28 -17.10 21.16
CA LYS A 11 -8.46 -17.04 22.38
C LYS A 11 -9.27 -16.75 23.64
N GLN A 12 -10.30 -15.92 23.53
CA GLN A 12 -11.17 -15.56 24.65
C GLN A 12 -12.27 -16.60 24.92
N SER A 13 -12.50 -17.53 23.99
CA SER A 13 -13.55 -18.55 24.12
C SER A 13 -13.19 -19.53 25.24
N PRO A 14 -14.06 -19.72 26.27
CA PRO A 14 -13.81 -20.67 27.35
C PRO A 14 -13.67 -22.12 26.87
N THR A 15 -14.26 -22.45 25.71
CA THR A 15 -14.22 -23.79 25.12
C THR A 15 -13.11 -23.94 24.07
N GLY A 16 -12.39 -22.87 23.77
CA GLY A 16 -11.41 -22.79 22.67
C GLY A 16 -12.04 -22.93 21.27
N GLY A 17 -13.36 -22.82 21.16
CA GLY A 17 -14.11 -22.97 19.92
C GLY A 17 -15.04 -21.80 19.64
N ILE A 18 -15.29 -21.53 18.37
CA ILE A 18 -16.24 -20.50 17.90
C ILE A 18 -17.25 -21.12 16.93
N ARG A 19 -18.47 -20.61 16.94
CA ARG A 19 -19.50 -20.97 15.96
C ARG A 19 -19.88 -19.75 15.12
N LEU A 20 -20.39 -20.01 13.93
CA LEU A 20 -20.79 -18.95 13.00
C LEU A 20 -21.80 -17.97 13.62
N GLY A 21 -22.79 -18.49 14.35
CA GLY A 21 -23.80 -17.66 15.02
C GLY A 21 -23.24 -16.79 16.14
N ASP A 22 -22.12 -17.19 16.77
CA ASP A 22 -21.46 -16.38 17.80
C ASP A 22 -20.67 -15.25 17.16
N LEU A 23 -20.01 -15.51 16.03
CA LEU A 23 -19.36 -14.46 15.23
C LEU A 23 -20.39 -13.42 14.77
N GLN A 24 -21.50 -13.83 14.17
CA GLN A 24 -22.53 -12.92 13.66
C GLN A 24 -23.08 -11.94 14.72
N ARG A 25 -23.13 -12.35 16.01
CA ARG A 25 -23.64 -11.49 17.10
C ARG A 25 -22.66 -10.41 17.54
N VAL A 26 -21.36 -10.58 17.29
CA VAL A 26 -20.29 -9.74 17.84
C VAL A 26 -19.73 -8.77 16.80
N LEU A 27 -20.04 -8.97 15.51
CA LEU A 27 -19.59 -8.09 14.45
C LEU A 27 -20.34 -6.74 14.47
N PRO A 28 -19.61 -5.62 14.37
CA PRO A 28 -20.20 -4.28 14.50
C PRO A 28 -21.12 -3.91 13.33
N GLU A 29 -20.95 -4.55 12.17
CA GLU A 29 -21.80 -4.43 11.00
C GLU A 29 -22.22 -5.82 10.52
N PRO A 30 -23.42 -5.96 9.90
CA PRO A 30 -23.89 -7.24 9.39
C PRO A 30 -23.02 -7.70 8.21
N VAL A 31 -21.97 -8.46 8.50
CA VAL A 31 -21.21 -9.17 7.48
C VAL A 31 -22.11 -10.27 6.91
N ILE A 32 -22.21 -10.32 5.59
CA ILE A 32 -23.01 -11.32 4.88
C ILE A 32 -22.51 -12.72 5.29
N GLU A 33 -23.43 -13.59 5.70
CA GLU A 33 -23.10 -14.93 6.20
C GLU A 33 -22.22 -15.73 5.21
N THR A 34 -22.48 -15.58 3.91
CA THR A 34 -21.71 -16.23 2.86
C THR A 34 -20.24 -15.81 2.88
N VAL A 35 -19.96 -14.50 2.99
CA VAL A 35 -18.59 -13.97 3.10
C VAL A 35 -17.90 -14.47 4.36
N LEU A 36 -18.63 -14.51 5.48
CA LEU A 36 -18.07 -15.03 6.74
C LEU A 36 -17.72 -16.52 6.62
N ARG A 37 -18.56 -17.33 5.98
CA ARG A 37 -18.28 -18.75 5.70
C ARG A 37 -17.07 -18.91 4.77
N GLU A 38 -16.95 -18.08 3.74
CA GLU A 38 -15.79 -18.09 2.83
C GLU A 38 -14.49 -17.78 3.58
N ILE A 39 -14.49 -16.76 4.44
CA ILE A 39 -13.32 -16.40 5.27
C ILE A 39 -12.94 -17.57 6.20
N LEU A 40 -13.92 -18.15 6.91
CA LEU A 40 -13.64 -19.28 7.81
C LEU A 40 -13.13 -20.52 7.05
N GLY A 41 -13.69 -20.80 5.87
CA GLY A 41 -13.24 -21.87 5.00
C GLY A 41 -11.81 -21.65 4.51
N PHE A 42 -11.49 -20.43 4.08
CA PHE A 42 -10.15 -20.06 3.64
C PHE A 42 -9.11 -20.14 4.76
N LEU A 43 -9.41 -19.57 5.94
CA LEU A 43 -8.56 -19.69 7.13
C LEU A 43 -8.34 -21.16 7.55
N SER A 44 -9.35 -22.02 7.37
CA SER A 44 -9.23 -23.45 7.63
C SER A 44 -8.27 -24.12 6.63
N SER A 45 -8.38 -23.79 5.34
CA SER A 45 -7.46 -24.31 4.31
C SER A 45 -6.01 -23.89 4.51
N MET A 46 -5.79 -22.74 5.16
CA MET A 46 -4.46 -22.20 5.49
C MET A 46 -3.92 -22.72 6.84
N GLY A 47 -4.64 -23.60 7.54
CA GLY A 47 -4.21 -24.19 8.82
C GLY A 47 -4.35 -23.27 10.04
N TYR A 48 -4.94 -22.09 9.88
CA TYR A 48 -5.24 -21.18 11.00
C TYR A 48 -6.44 -21.65 11.82
N LEU A 49 -7.40 -22.28 11.16
CA LEU A 49 -8.57 -22.87 11.81
C LEU A 49 -8.63 -24.37 11.53
N GLN A 50 -9.23 -25.12 12.44
CA GLN A 50 -9.57 -26.52 12.23
C GLN A 50 -11.04 -26.78 12.59
N PRO A 51 -11.74 -27.63 11.82
CA PRO A 51 -13.09 -28.03 12.16
C PRO A 51 -13.09 -28.85 13.46
N ALA A 52 -14.08 -28.61 14.32
CA ALA A 52 -14.31 -29.37 15.53
C ALA A 52 -15.67 -30.07 15.47
N ARG A 53 -16.65 -29.61 16.25
CA ARG A 53 -18.04 -30.09 16.16
C ARG A 53 -18.72 -29.49 14.93
N LEU A 54 -19.88 -30.02 14.56
CA LEU A 54 -20.64 -29.51 13.42
C LEU A 54 -20.91 -28.00 13.57
N GLY A 55 -20.37 -27.19 12.64
CA GLY A 55 -20.49 -25.73 12.65
C GLY A 55 -19.62 -25.01 13.69
N GLU A 56 -18.60 -25.69 14.22
CA GLU A 56 -17.66 -25.17 15.22
C GLU A 56 -16.22 -25.25 14.69
N TRP A 57 -15.46 -24.17 14.87
CA TRP A 57 -14.04 -24.07 14.54
C TRP A 57 -13.21 -23.86 15.79
N ARG A 58 -11.99 -24.41 15.79
CA ARG A 58 -10.95 -24.19 16.81
C ARG A 58 -9.70 -23.61 16.17
N ALA A 59 -8.78 -23.11 17.00
CA ALA A 59 -7.46 -22.73 16.53
C ALA A 59 -6.75 -23.94 15.91
N GLY A 60 -6.21 -23.75 14.71
CA GLY A 60 -5.30 -24.70 14.08
C GLY A 60 -3.84 -24.40 14.44
N PRO A 61 -2.89 -25.26 14.04
CA PRO A 61 -1.49 -25.16 14.43
C PRO A 61 -0.87 -23.79 14.13
N THR A 62 -1.15 -23.22 12.95
CA THR A 62 -0.62 -21.92 12.54
C THR A 62 -1.12 -20.79 13.45
N LEU A 63 -2.37 -20.87 13.91
CA LEU A 63 -2.93 -19.86 14.80
C LEU A 63 -2.39 -20.01 16.22
N ASP A 64 -2.20 -21.24 16.70
CA ASP A 64 -1.59 -21.50 18.01
C ASP A 64 -0.17 -20.91 18.09
N ASP A 65 0.65 -21.09 17.06
CA ASP A 65 1.98 -20.49 16.97
C ASP A 65 1.93 -18.95 17.09
N LEU A 66 0.98 -18.30 16.42
CA LEU A 66 0.79 -16.83 16.48
C LEU A 66 0.26 -16.36 17.84
N LEU A 67 -0.59 -17.16 18.48
CA LEU A 67 -1.13 -16.88 19.81
C LEU A 67 -0.03 -16.93 20.87
N ASP A 68 0.84 -17.94 20.79
CA ASP A 68 1.99 -18.12 21.67
C ASP A 68 3.02 -17.01 21.48
N ALA A 69 3.25 -16.58 20.23
CA ALA A 69 4.10 -15.45 19.90
C ALA A 69 3.49 -14.08 20.28
N HIS A 70 2.24 -14.04 20.79
CA HIS A 70 1.50 -12.81 21.12
C HIS A 70 1.28 -11.86 19.94
N GLU A 71 1.39 -12.35 18.71
CA GLU A 71 1.36 -11.53 17.50
C GLU A 71 -0.05 -11.05 17.15
N ILE A 72 -1.11 -11.69 17.68
CA ILE A 72 -2.51 -11.34 17.37
C ILE A 72 -2.96 -10.00 17.97
N TYR A 73 -2.20 -9.41 18.89
CA TYR A 73 -2.59 -8.16 19.55
C TYR A 73 -1.84 -6.92 19.05
N SER A 74 -0.88 -7.08 18.14
CA SER A 74 -0.13 -5.95 17.57
C SER A 74 -0.79 -5.39 16.30
N ASN A 75 -1.52 -4.27 16.42
CA ASN A 75 -2.03 -3.56 15.23
C ASN A 75 -0.93 -2.87 14.39
N ILE A 76 0.32 -2.89 14.87
CA ILE A 76 1.47 -2.43 14.10
C ILE A 76 1.71 -3.46 13.01
N GLY A 77 1.68 -3.00 11.76
CA GLY A 77 1.76 -3.82 10.55
C GLY A 77 2.86 -4.87 10.63
N ALA A 78 2.58 -6.02 10.00
CA ALA A 78 3.55 -7.07 9.79
C ALA A 78 4.59 -6.59 8.75
N ASP A 79 5.43 -5.65 9.13
CA ASP A 79 6.82 -5.77 8.73
C ASP A 79 7.40 -6.97 9.50
N PRO A 80 8.31 -7.76 8.92
CA PRO A 80 9.07 -8.73 9.69
C PRO A 80 9.66 -7.97 10.88
N LEU A 81 9.27 -8.31 12.13
CA LEU A 81 9.56 -7.57 13.36
C LEU A 81 10.84 -6.76 13.21
N ALA A 82 10.68 -5.49 12.85
CA ALA A 82 11.81 -4.78 12.29
C ALA A 82 12.88 -4.68 13.38
N ALA A 83 14.08 -5.17 13.07
CA ALA A 83 15.20 -5.12 13.97
C ALA A 83 15.51 -3.65 14.27
N LEU A 84 15.52 -3.30 15.55
CA LEU A 84 15.91 -1.96 15.99
C LEU A 84 17.43 -1.88 15.99
N VAL A 85 17.99 -0.91 15.26
CA VAL A 85 19.39 -0.57 15.34
C VAL A 85 19.55 0.48 16.43
N VAL A 86 20.28 0.15 17.49
CA VAL A 86 20.45 0.99 18.68
C VAL A 86 21.93 1.27 18.94
N ASP A 87 22.22 2.41 19.55
CA ASP A 87 23.56 2.67 20.09
C ASP A 87 23.89 1.62 21.17
N ALA A 88 25.01 0.92 21.01
CA ALA A 88 25.39 -0.20 21.86
C ALA A 88 25.61 0.18 23.32
N TYR A 89 25.89 1.45 23.63
CA TYR A 89 26.25 1.92 24.96
C TYR A 89 25.15 2.75 25.61
N THR A 90 24.42 3.56 24.82
CA THR A 90 23.34 4.41 25.35
C THR A 90 21.96 3.78 25.20
N GLY A 91 21.81 2.73 24.38
CA GLY A 91 20.53 2.08 24.10
C GLY A 91 19.56 2.95 23.29
N ARG A 92 20.03 4.09 22.76
CA ARG A 92 19.22 5.02 21.96
C ARG A 92 18.96 4.41 20.60
N THR A 93 17.69 4.37 20.17
CA THR A 93 17.34 3.94 18.82
C THR A 93 17.92 4.89 17.78
N LEU A 94 18.66 4.31 16.83
CA LEU A 94 19.26 5.02 15.70
C LEU A 94 18.43 4.79 14.42
N ALA A 95 17.89 3.58 14.24
CA ALA A 95 17.03 3.23 13.10
C ALA A 95 16.23 1.93 13.32
N GLN A 96 15.39 1.57 12.34
CA GLN A 96 14.57 0.36 12.31
C GLN A 96 14.70 -0.30 10.92
N THR A 97 14.87 -1.62 10.84
CA THR A 97 15.04 -2.35 9.57
C THR A 97 14.23 -3.65 9.53
N GLU A 98 13.58 -3.96 8.42
CA GLU A 98 12.80 -5.19 8.23
C GLU A 98 13.67 -6.46 8.17
N ARG A 99 14.99 -6.34 8.02
CA ARG A 99 15.89 -7.52 8.01
C ARG A 99 16.09 -8.05 9.43
N ILE A 100 15.45 -9.18 9.73
CA ILE A 100 15.63 -9.94 10.99
C ILE A 100 17.02 -10.59 11.10
N ARG A 101 17.77 -10.74 9.99
CA ARG A 101 19.11 -11.37 9.98
C ARG A 101 20.11 -10.55 9.19
N LEU A 102 20.99 -9.87 9.92
CA LEU A 102 22.24 -9.29 9.41
C LEU A 102 23.38 -10.25 9.74
N GLN A 103 24.10 -10.71 8.73
CA GLN A 103 25.18 -11.69 8.87
C GLN A 103 26.55 -11.01 9.09
N GLY A 104 26.73 -9.78 8.60
CA GLY A 104 27.99 -9.02 8.74
C GLY A 104 28.16 -8.31 10.08
N ASP A 105 29.41 -8.12 10.51
CA ASP A 105 29.81 -7.42 11.74
C ASP A 105 29.99 -5.91 11.52
N THR A 106 29.93 -5.44 10.28
CA THR A 106 29.95 -4.02 9.92
C THR A 106 28.80 -3.66 8.97
N LEU A 107 28.16 -2.51 9.19
CA LEU A 107 27.06 -2.02 8.35
C LEU A 107 27.16 -0.53 8.07
N MET A 108 26.56 -0.10 6.97
CA MET A 108 26.40 1.32 6.65
C MET A 108 25.03 1.82 7.11
N LEU A 109 25.02 2.88 7.93
CA LEU A 109 23.81 3.53 8.46
C LEU A 109 23.82 5.03 8.14
N GLY A 110 22.99 5.48 7.21
CA GLY A 110 22.91 6.90 6.83
C GLY A 110 24.25 7.49 6.38
N GLY A 111 25.05 6.70 5.65
CA GLY A 111 26.40 7.09 5.20
C GLY A 111 27.49 7.00 6.27
N ARG A 112 27.19 6.49 7.47
CA ARG A 112 28.17 6.24 8.53
C ARG A 112 28.44 4.75 8.68
N LEU A 113 29.70 4.39 8.75
CA LEU A 113 30.11 3.02 9.01
C LEU A 113 29.92 2.69 10.49
N MET A 114 29.26 1.58 10.76
CA MET A 114 28.93 1.11 12.10
C MET A 114 29.43 -0.32 12.27
N GLN A 115 29.91 -0.67 13.47
CA GLN A 115 30.22 -2.03 13.87
C GLN A 115 29.11 -2.59 14.76
N VAL A 116 28.68 -3.81 14.49
CA VAL A 116 27.77 -4.59 15.34
C VAL A 116 28.55 -5.09 16.56
N VAL A 117 28.12 -4.67 17.75
CA VAL A 117 28.72 -5.04 19.04
C VAL A 117 28.00 -6.22 19.67
N TRP A 118 26.67 -6.25 19.54
CA TRP A 118 25.83 -7.35 20.02
C TRP A 118 24.57 -7.51 19.18
N ARG A 119 24.01 -8.71 19.19
CA ARG A 119 22.80 -9.10 18.47
C ARG A 119 21.81 -9.70 19.44
N ASP A 120 20.57 -9.24 19.36
CA ASP A 120 19.40 -9.82 20.00
C ASP A 120 18.35 -10.10 18.90
N ARG A 121 17.36 -10.93 19.20
CA ARG A 121 16.34 -11.41 18.26
C ARG A 121 15.64 -10.28 17.48
N TYR A 122 15.54 -9.09 18.09
CA TYR A 122 14.87 -7.92 17.51
C TYR A 122 15.67 -6.61 17.66
N LYS A 123 16.93 -6.67 18.13
CA LYS A 123 17.77 -5.49 18.35
C LYS A 123 19.20 -5.75 17.93
N LEU A 124 19.81 -4.72 17.36
CA LEU A 124 21.20 -4.70 16.94
C LEU A 124 21.91 -3.56 17.66
N GLY A 125 22.82 -3.89 18.57
CA GLY A 125 23.67 -2.91 19.21
C GLY A 125 24.83 -2.54 18.31
N VAL A 126 24.92 -1.27 17.91
CA VAL A 126 25.97 -0.79 17.01
C VAL A 126 26.76 0.37 17.62
N ARG A 127 28.00 0.54 17.16
CA ARG A 127 28.82 1.71 17.46
C ARG A 127 29.46 2.27 16.19
N PRO A 128 29.78 3.57 16.13
CA PRO A 128 30.52 4.14 15.01
C PRO A 128 31.87 3.44 14.80
N LEU A 129 32.26 3.27 13.54
CA LEU A 129 33.57 2.75 13.15
C LEU A 129 34.23 3.74 12.18
N ASP A 130 35.41 4.25 12.53
CA ASP A 130 36.06 5.34 11.78
C ASP A 130 36.64 4.89 10.42
N GLN A 131 37.02 3.61 10.28
CA GLN A 131 37.61 3.04 9.06
C GLN A 131 37.21 1.59 8.86
N GLY A 132 36.95 1.20 7.61
CA GLY A 132 36.61 -0.18 7.22
C GLY A 132 35.75 -0.22 5.96
N ILE A 133 35.32 -1.42 5.57
CA ILE A 133 34.37 -1.66 4.49
C ILE A 133 33.08 -2.18 5.13
N ALA A 134 31.93 -1.66 4.70
CA ALA A 134 30.65 -2.20 5.12
C ALA A 134 30.43 -3.56 4.47
N GLU A 135 30.21 -4.60 5.28
CA GLU A 135 29.82 -5.92 4.78
C GLU A 135 28.35 -5.93 4.33
N GLU A 136 27.51 -5.08 4.92
CA GLU A 136 26.12 -4.88 4.51
C GLU A 136 25.71 -3.39 4.44
N GLU A 137 24.94 -3.02 3.42
CA GLU A 137 24.29 -1.71 3.32
C GLU A 137 22.81 -1.87 3.71
N LEU A 138 22.39 -1.23 4.79
CA LEU A 138 20.99 -1.19 5.20
C LEU A 138 20.26 -0.12 4.39
N ARG A 139 19.46 -0.55 3.41
CA ARG A 139 18.51 0.32 2.71
C ARG A 139 17.21 0.35 3.49
N PHE A 140 16.81 1.53 3.95
CA PHE A 140 15.49 1.74 4.53
C PHE A 140 14.47 1.76 3.41
N GLN A 141 13.64 0.73 3.31
CA GLN A 141 12.30 0.92 2.75
C GLN A 141 11.47 1.49 3.89
N ALA A 142 11.26 2.81 3.90
CA ALA A 142 9.94 3.23 4.34
C ALA A 142 8.98 2.55 3.35
N ALA A 143 7.93 1.87 3.84
CA ALA A 143 6.82 1.47 2.98
C ALA A 143 6.54 2.63 2.02
N PRO A 144 6.49 2.39 0.69
CA PRO A 144 6.42 3.49 -0.28
C PRO A 144 5.29 4.42 0.15
N PHE A 145 5.65 5.64 0.57
CA PHE A 145 4.67 6.61 1.01
C PHE A 145 3.97 7.09 -0.26
N ALA A 146 2.89 6.40 -0.61
CA ALA A 146 2.01 6.83 -1.68
C ALA A 146 1.51 8.22 -1.32
N VAL A 147 1.82 9.20 -2.16
CA VAL A 147 1.36 10.57 -2.00
C VAL A 147 -0.16 10.56 -2.14
N PRO A 148 -0.90 10.87 -1.07
CA PRO A 148 -2.35 10.86 -1.12
C PRO A 148 -2.85 12.04 -1.95
N LEU A 149 -4.07 11.90 -2.48
CA LEU A 149 -4.74 12.93 -3.28
C LEU A 149 -4.71 14.31 -2.60
N ASP A 150 -4.98 14.37 -1.30
CA ASP A 150 -5.07 15.65 -0.58
C ASP A 150 -3.72 16.38 -0.53
N VAL A 151 -2.60 15.64 -0.41
CA VAL A 151 -1.25 16.22 -0.46
C VAL A 151 -0.95 16.70 -1.88
N ALA A 152 -1.26 15.91 -2.90
CA ALA A 152 -1.04 16.31 -4.29
C ALA A 152 -1.87 17.54 -4.68
N GLN A 153 -3.12 17.63 -4.22
CA GLN A 153 -3.97 18.81 -4.43
C GLN A 153 -3.46 20.05 -3.69
N ALA A 154 -2.85 19.89 -2.52
CA ALA A 154 -2.19 21.00 -1.83
C ALA A 154 -1.00 21.54 -2.65
N VAL A 155 -0.22 20.67 -3.30
CA VAL A 155 0.85 21.07 -4.22
C VAL A 155 0.28 21.83 -5.42
N ALA A 156 -0.78 21.32 -6.05
CA ALA A 156 -1.45 22.01 -7.16
C ALA A 156 -1.91 23.42 -6.77
N THR A 157 -2.54 23.55 -5.60
CA THR A 157 -3.02 24.82 -5.06
C THR A 157 -1.86 25.78 -4.79
N HIS A 158 -0.75 25.28 -4.25
CA HIS A 158 0.46 26.08 -4.02
C HIS A 158 1.05 26.64 -5.32
N LEU A 159 0.92 25.90 -6.43
CA LEU A 159 1.33 26.32 -7.77
C LEU A 159 0.29 27.24 -8.46
N GLY A 160 -0.84 27.52 -7.82
CA GLY A 160 -1.89 28.40 -8.34
C GLY A 160 -2.88 27.74 -9.29
N LEU A 161 -2.89 26.40 -9.36
CA LEU A 161 -3.96 25.66 -10.05
C LEU A 161 -5.23 25.64 -9.20
N GLN A 162 -6.39 25.70 -9.85
CA GLN A 162 -7.68 25.48 -9.19
C GLN A 162 -7.96 23.98 -9.03
N GLY A 163 -8.81 23.58 -8.06
CA GLY A 163 -8.93 22.19 -7.58
C GLY A 163 -9.34 21.10 -8.58
N ALA A 164 -9.71 21.44 -9.83
CA ALA A 164 -9.93 20.47 -10.89
C ALA A 164 -9.08 20.72 -12.14
N GLN A 165 -8.14 21.67 -12.09
CA GLN A 165 -7.28 21.98 -13.21
C GLN A 165 -6.08 21.04 -13.28
N MET A 166 -5.76 20.62 -14.49
CA MET A 166 -4.57 19.88 -14.87
C MET A 166 -3.77 20.76 -15.82
N ALA A 167 -2.45 20.75 -15.73
CA ALA A 167 -1.62 21.53 -16.64
C ALA A 167 -1.00 20.62 -17.70
N LEU A 168 -1.04 21.06 -18.97
CA LEU A 168 -0.40 20.37 -20.08
C LEU A 168 0.81 21.16 -20.60
N LEU A 169 1.99 20.56 -20.54
CA LEU A 169 3.20 21.07 -21.22
C LEU A 169 3.39 20.31 -22.52
N HIS A 170 3.56 21.04 -23.61
CA HIS A 170 3.82 20.44 -24.93
C HIS A 170 5.33 20.25 -25.11
N GLU A 171 5.72 19.09 -25.64
CA GLU A 171 7.10 18.81 -26.05
C GLU A 171 7.14 18.23 -27.47
N GLU A 172 8.32 18.17 -28.08
CA GLU A 172 8.47 17.67 -29.45
C GLU A 172 8.06 16.19 -29.60
N GLN A 173 8.20 15.39 -28.54
CA GLN A 173 7.96 13.94 -28.55
C GLN A 173 6.72 13.51 -27.76
N GLY A 174 5.88 14.45 -27.31
CA GLY A 174 4.72 14.14 -26.50
C GLY A 174 4.21 15.32 -25.70
N ALA A 175 3.58 15.03 -24.56
CA ALA A 175 3.13 16.05 -23.64
C ALA A 175 3.21 15.57 -22.19
N TRP A 176 3.57 16.48 -21.28
CA TRP A 176 3.49 16.24 -19.85
C TRP A 176 2.14 16.70 -19.32
N LEU A 177 1.38 15.78 -18.75
CA LEU A 177 0.11 16.05 -18.09
C LEU A 177 0.30 16.04 -16.57
N PHE A 178 0.27 17.21 -15.95
CA PHE A 178 0.31 17.36 -14.51
C PHE A 178 -1.10 17.26 -13.93
N HIS A 179 -1.41 16.12 -13.30
CA HIS A 179 -2.72 15.80 -12.75
C HIS A 179 -2.84 16.15 -11.27
N PHE A 180 -1.77 16.02 -10.49
CA PHE A 180 -1.78 16.25 -9.03
C PHE A 180 -2.86 15.45 -8.28
N TRP A 181 -3.04 14.19 -8.66
CA TRP A 181 -4.02 13.30 -8.01
C TRP A 181 -3.38 12.28 -7.05
N GLY A 182 -2.06 12.33 -6.88
CA GLY A 182 -1.32 11.35 -6.09
C GLY A 182 -1.14 10.03 -6.83
N ASP A 183 -0.45 9.08 -6.20
CA ASP A 183 -0.03 7.83 -6.86
C ASP A 183 -1.22 6.97 -7.30
N LEU A 184 -2.17 6.73 -6.40
CA LEU A 184 -3.30 5.85 -6.65
C LEU A 184 -4.15 6.31 -7.86
N TYR A 185 -4.53 7.59 -7.86
CA TYR A 185 -5.38 8.14 -8.92
C TYR A 185 -4.56 8.48 -10.17
N GLY A 186 -3.27 8.78 -10.03
CA GLY A 186 -2.34 8.92 -11.15
C GLY A 186 -2.21 7.62 -11.94
N GLU A 187 -2.03 6.49 -11.25
CA GLU A 187 -1.96 5.16 -11.87
C GLU A 187 -3.29 4.78 -12.54
N TRP A 188 -4.42 5.07 -11.89
CA TRP A 188 -5.72 4.80 -12.49
C TRP A 188 -5.99 5.68 -13.72
N LEU A 189 -5.63 6.97 -13.67
CA LEU A 189 -5.68 7.87 -14.81
C LEU A 189 -4.76 7.38 -15.95
N ALA A 190 -3.54 6.96 -15.64
CA ALA A 190 -2.60 6.43 -16.62
C ALA A 190 -3.15 5.19 -17.33
N ALA A 191 -3.81 4.29 -16.61
CA ALA A 191 -4.43 3.11 -17.22
C ALA A 191 -5.61 3.46 -18.13
N LEU A 192 -6.42 4.46 -17.75
CA LEU A 192 -7.51 4.96 -18.59
C LEU A 192 -6.98 5.61 -19.88
N LEU A 193 -5.94 6.44 -19.78
CA LEU A 193 -5.32 7.11 -20.91
C LEU A 193 -4.57 6.11 -21.80
N ASN A 194 -3.89 5.12 -21.24
CA ASN A 194 -3.29 4.03 -22.00
C ASN A 194 -4.33 3.33 -22.88
N HIS A 195 -5.50 2.97 -22.31
CA HIS A 195 -6.57 2.37 -23.11
C HIS A 195 -7.15 3.32 -24.17
N TYR A 196 -7.15 4.63 -23.92
CA TYR A 196 -7.59 5.61 -24.89
C TYR A 196 -6.64 5.70 -26.10
N PHE A 197 -5.33 5.75 -25.85
CA PHE A 197 -4.33 5.84 -26.91
C PHE A 197 -4.08 4.50 -27.63
N ASP A 198 -4.18 3.40 -26.89
CA ASP A 198 -4.10 2.04 -27.44
C ASP A 198 -5.22 1.15 -26.85
N PRO A 199 -6.37 1.08 -27.52
CA PRO A 199 -7.50 0.25 -27.07
C PRO A 199 -7.20 -1.25 -27.03
N ARG A 200 -6.18 -1.71 -27.78
CA ARG A 200 -5.76 -3.12 -27.79
C ARG A 200 -4.90 -3.45 -26.58
N GLY A 201 -4.16 -2.46 -26.09
CA GLY A 201 -3.27 -2.61 -24.93
C GLY A 201 -2.02 -3.40 -25.27
N ASP A 202 -1.54 -3.28 -26.50
CA ASP A 202 -0.32 -3.92 -26.99
C ASP A 202 0.92 -3.17 -26.47
N VAL A 203 0.81 -1.85 -26.25
CA VAL A 203 1.90 -0.99 -25.77
C VAL A 203 1.40 0.00 -24.71
N ALA A 204 2.14 0.13 -23.60
CA ALA A 204 1.94 1.21 -22.63
C ALA A 204 2.54 2.51 -23.19
N LEU A 205 1.68 3.40 -23.71
CA LEU A 205 2.08 4.68 -24.30
C LEU A 205 2.08 5.83 -23.29
N VAL A 206 1.35 5.68 -22.19
CA VAL A 206 1.29 6.64 -21.09
C VAL A 206 2.11 6.12 -19.93
N THR A 207 3.12 6.89 -19.54
CA THR A 207 4.08 6.50 -18.50
C THR A 207 3.96 7.44 -17.31
N PRO A 208 3.69 6.92 -16.09
CA PRO A 208 3.84 7.71 -14.87
C PRO A 208 5.30 8.12 -14.70
N HIS A 209 5.56 9.41 -14.47
CA HIS A 209 6.92 9.90 -14.19
C HIS A 209 7.14 10.14 -12.71
N ASN A 210 6.15 10.71 -12.04
CA ASN A 210 6.09 10.84 -10.59
C ASN A 210 4.62 10.89 -10.13
N GLU A 211 4.38 11.14 -8.85
CA GLU A 211 3.06 11.18 -8.23
C GLU A 211 2.13 12.30 -8.76
N TYR A 212 2.66 13.25 -9.52
CA TYR A 212 1.94 14.42 -10.02
C TYR A 212 1.77 14.43 -11.55
N CYS A 213 2.56 13.68 -12.31
CA CYS A 213 2.61 13.82 -13.77
C CYS A 213 2.75 12.52 -14.55
N LEU A 214 2.14 12.56 -15.74
CA LEU A 214 2.17 11.51 -16.75
C LEU A 214 2.83 12.04 -18.02
N LEU A 215 3.65 11.22 -18.66
CA LEU A 215 4.09 11.43 -20.03
C LEU A 215 3.05 10.83 -20.98
N LEU A 216 2.53 11.65 -21.90
CA LEU A 216 1.58 11.26 -22.94
C LEU A 216 2.28 11.19 -24.30
N PRO A 217 1.85 10.28 -25.20
CA PRO A 217 2.39 10.19 -26.56
C PRO A 217 2.00 11.39 -27.44
N THR A 218 0.92 12.10 -27.08
CA THR A 218 0.45 13.30 -27.76
C THR A 218 -0.40 14.15 -26.82
N ALA A 219 -0.53 15.44 -27.15
CA ALA A 219 -1.34 16.39 -26.40
C ALA A 219 -2.84 16.05 -26.46
N ILE A 220 -3.55 16.26 -25.35
CA ILE A 220 -5.01 16.17 -25.26
C ILE A 220 -5.57 17.46 -24.68
N ASN A 221 -6.66 17.97 -25.27
CA ASN A 221 -7.29 19.21 -24.79
C ASN A 221 -8.37 18.95 -23.72
N GLN A 222 -8.78 17.69 -23.56
CA GLN A 222 -9.74 17.24 -22.56
C GLN A 222 -9.54 15.75 -22.29
N LEU A 223 -9.93 15.28 -21.10
CA LEU A 223 -9.93 13.86 -20.82
C LEU A 223 -10.95 13.11 -21.70
N PRO A 224 -10.69 11.85 -22.07
CA PRO A 224 -11.65 11.01 -22.78
C PRO A 224 -12.97 10.89 -22.02
N PRO A 225 -14.13 10.70 -22.70
CA PRO A 225 -15.41 10.52 -22.01
C PRO A 225 -15.37 9.38 -20.99
N TRP A 226 -15.96 9.59 -19.81
CA TRP A 226 -16.04 8.57 -18.78
C TRP A 226 -16.87 7.38 -19.22
N GLN A 227 -16.31 6.17 -19.07
CA GLN A 227 -16.99 4.90 -19.30
C GLN A 227 -16.82 4.03 -18.07
N GLU A 228 -17.90 3.83 -17.31
CA GLU A 228 -17.87 3.12 -16.02
C GLU A 228 -17.31 1.70 -16.14
N SER A 229 -17.78 0.94 -17.14
CA SER A 229 -17.33 -0.43 -17.38
C SER A 229 -15.82 -0.51 -17.71
N GLN A 230 -15.31 0.47 -18.46
CA GLN A 230 -13.89 0.57 -18.75
C GLN A 230 -13.09 0.93 -17.50
N ALA A 231 -13.55 1.91 -16.72
CA ALA A 231 -12.87 2.34 -15.49
C ALA A 231 -12.77 1.21 -14.47
N GLN A 232 -13.87 0.48 -14.25
CA GLN A 232 -13.88 -0.71 -13.39
C GLN A 232 -12.95 -1.81 -13.92
N ARG A 233 -12.95 -2.05 -15.24
CA ARG A 233 -12.06 -3.05 -15.86
C ARG A 233 -10.59 -2.68 -15.67
N GLN A 234 -10.22 -1.40 -15.84
CA GLN A 234 -8.83 -0.97 -15.64
C GLN A 234 -8.44 -1.03 -14.16
N LEU A 235 -9.31 -0.60 -13.23
CA LEU A 235 -9.04 -0.70 -11.80
C LEU A 235 -8.76 -2.16 -11.38
N ARG A 236 -9.56 -3.11 -11.85
CA ARG A 236 -9.35 -4.55 -11.59
C ARG A 236 -8.00 -5.06 -12.09
N ARG A 237 -7.51 -4.57 -13.24
CA ARG A 237 -6.19 -4.92 -13.77
C ARG A 237 -5.05 -4.30 -12.97
N LEU A 238 -5.30 -3.16 -12.34
CA LEU A 238 -4.32 -2.45 -11.54
C LEU A 238 -4.19 -2.94 -10.10
N LEU A 239 -5.10 -3.79 -9.60
CA LEU A 239 -5.11 -4.20 -8.18
C LEU A 239 -3.73 -4.59 -7.64
N PRO A 240 -2.93 -5.44 -8.32
CA PRO A 240 -1.61 -5.82 -7.79
C PRO A 240 -0.63 -4.64 -7.65
N ARG A 241 -0.83 -3.58 -8.44
CA ARG A 241 0.01 -2.37 -8.42
C ARG A 241 -0.47 -1.34 -7.41
N VAL A 242 -1.78 -1.27 -7.16
CA VAL A 242 -2.36 -0.25 -6.26
C VAL A 242 -2.53 -0.72 -4.83
N GLU A 243 -2.62 -2.03 -4.58
CA GLU A 243 -2.71 -2.59 -3.23
C GLU A 243 -1.60 -2.09 -2.29
N PRO A 244 -0.31 -1.99 -2.71
CA PRO A 244 0.75 -1.48 -1.85
C PRO A 244 0.59 -0.01 -1.44
N PHE A 245 -0.24 0.78 -2.14
CA PHE A 245 -0.52 2.18 -1.80
C PHE A 245 -1.61 2.33 -0.75
N LEU A 246 -2.28 1.24 -0.38
CA LEU A 246 -3.46 1.24 0.47
C LEU A 246 -3.19 0.63 1.83
N GLU A 247 -3.79 1.20 2.86
CA GLU A 247 -3.76 0.65 4.21
C GLU A 247 -4.79 -0.49 4.36
N VAL A 248 -4.54 -1.63 3.70
CA VAL A 248 -5.45 -2.80 3.68
C VAL A 248 -5.47 -3.58 5.00
N GLY A 249 -4.52 -3.31 5.89
CA GLY A 249 -4.37 -3.92 7.21
C GLY A 249 -3.69 -5.30 7.18
N ARG A 250 -3.01 -5.64 8.28
CA ARG A 250 -2.06 -6.78 8.35
C ARG A 250 -2.61 -8.17 7.98
N PHE A 251 -3.91 -8.39 8.13
CA PHE A 251 -4.54 -9.69 7.86
C PHE A 251 -5.23 -9.73 6.50
N HIS A 252 -4.98 -8.75 5.63
CA HIS A 252 -5.54 -8.71 4.29
C HIS A 252 -5.20 -9.98 3.50
N SER A 253 -3.95 -10.45 3.59
CA SER A 253 -3.49 -11.69 2.96
C SER A 253 -4.15 -12.96 3.49
N LEU A 254 -4.87 -12.89 4.62
CA LEU A 254 -5.63 -14.00 5.20
C LEU A 254 -7.09 -14.01 4.75
N LEU A 255 -7.48 -13.12 3.83
CA LEU A 255 -8.82 -13.10 3.25
C LEU A 255 -8.85 -13.96 1.98
N PRO A 256 -10.03 -14.54 1.64
CA PRO A 256 -10.23 -15.14 0.34
C PRO A 256 -9.92 -14.12 -0.77
N PRO A 257 -9.24 -14.50 -1.88
CA PRO A 257 -8.81 -13.55 -2.91
C PRO A 257 -9.92 -12.64 -3.43
N ALA A 258 -11.11 -13.18 -3.68
CA ALA A 258 -12.25 -12.37 -4.14
C ALA A 258 -12.70 -11.31 -3.13
N VAL A 259 -12.59 -11.60 -1.83
CA VAL A 259 -12.91 -10.67 -0.73
C VAL A 259 -11.79 -9.63 -0.58
N ALA A 260 -10.53 -10.05 -0.68
CA ALA A 260 -9.37 -9.17 -0.66
C ALA A 260 -9.47 -8.13 -1.80
N ASP A 261 -9.66 -8.58 -3.04
CA ASP A 261 -9.85 -7.73 -4.21
C ASP A 261 -11.00 -6.74 -4.03
N ALA A 262 -12.14 -7.20 -3.49
CA ALA A 262 -13.30 -6.33 -3.25
C ALA A 262 -12.99 -5.21 -2.25
N ILE A 263 -12.18 -5.47 -1.22
CA ILE A 263 -11.75 -4.47 -0.25
C ILE A 263 -10.80 -3.46 -0.90
N VAL A 264 -9.81 -3.93 -1.67
CA VAL A 264 -8.89 -3.05 -2.41
C VAL A 264 -9.69 -2.12 -3.33
N ILE A 265 -10.63 -2.67 -4.11
CA ILE A 265 -11.52 -1.88 -4.98
C ILE A 265 -12.33 -0.84 -4.18
N ALA A 266 -12.86 -1.21 -3.01
CA ALA A 266 -13.63 -0.29 -2.18
C ALA A 266 -12.75 0.85 -1.62
N LEU A 267 -11.52 0.55 -1.19
CA LEU A 267 -10.56 1.53 -0.68
C LEU A 267 -10.06 2.50 -1.77
N CYS A 268 -10.13 2.10 -3.05
CA CYS A 268 -9.82 3.00 -4.16
C CYS A 268 -10.84 4.14 -4.35
N ASP A 269 -12.00 4.11 -3.67
CA ASP A 269 -13.02 5.17 -3.71
C ASP A 269 -13.35 5.61 -5.15
N ALA A 270 -13.89 4.67 -5.92
CA ALA A 270 -14.30 4.90 -7.31
C ALA A 270 -15.23 6.12 -7.50
N PRO A 271 -16.22 6.37 -6.64
CA PRO A 271 -17.07 7.57 -6.74
C PRO A 271 -16.29 8.88 -6.63
N ARG A 272 -15.28 8.94 -5.74
CA ARG A 272 -14.42 10.12 -5.61
C ARG A 272 -13.54 10.28 -6.85
N PHE A 273 -12.92 9.22 -7.34
CA PHE A 273 -12.13 9.26 -8.58
C PHE A 273 -12.96 9.75 -9.78
N GLU A 274 -14.16 9.20 -9.97
CA GLU A 274 -15.07 9.61 -11.05
C GLU A 274 -15.39 11.10 -10.99
N ARG A 275 -15.64 11.63 -9.78
CA ARG A 275 -15.92 13.06 -9.59
C ARG A 275 -14.75 13.91 -10.09
N PHE A 276 -13.53 13.59 -9.65
CA PHE A 276 -12.32 14.30 -10.09
C PHE A 276 -12.14 14.21 -11.61
N TYR A 277 -12.26 13.01 -12.16
CA TYR A 277 -12.13 12.75 -13.59
C TYR A 277 -13.11 13.59 -14.43
N ARG A 278 -14.39 13.64 -14.03
CA ARG A 278 -15.43 14.35 -14.77
C ARG A 278 -15.31 15.86 -14.69
N THR A 279 -14.82 16.39 -13.57
CA THR A 279 -14.65 17.83 -13.38
C THR A 279 -13.31 18.36 -13.89
N ALA A 280 -12.40 17.46 -14.28
CA ALA A 280 -11.05 17.79 -14.70
C ALA A 280 -11.04 18.73 -15.92
N GLN A 281 -10.22 19.78 -15.85
CA GLN A 281 -10.02 20.74 -16.93
C GLN A 281 -8.54 20.82 -17.27
N ILE A 282 -8.20 20.58 -18.54
CA ILE A 282 -6.82 20.70 -19.00
C ILE A 282 -6.59 22.15 -19.42
N VAL A 283 -5.60 22.80 -18.81
CA VAL A 283 -5.22 24.19 -19.08
C VAL A 283 -3.82 24.28 -19.64
N THR A 284 -3.59 25.27 -20.48
CA THR A 284 -2.23 25.68 -20.85
C THR A 284 -1.68 26.58 -19.74
N PRO A 285 -0.54 26.24 -19.12
CA PRO A 285 -0.01 27.02 -18.01
C PRO A 285 0.53 28.38 -18.48
N SER A 286 0.50 29.36 -17.59
CA SER A 286 1.23 30.63 -17.79
C SER A 286 2.74 30.37 -17.84
N ALA A 287 3.53 31.32 -18.37
CA ALA A 287 4.98 31.18 -18.43
C ALA A 287 5.63 30.93 -17.04
N GLN A 288 5.09 31.55 -16.00
CA GLN A 288 5.55 31.33 -14.62
C GLN A 288 5.25 29.92 -14.15
N LEU A 289 4.01 29.45 -14.33
CA LEU A 289 3.61 28.10 -13.93
C LEU A 289 4.38 27.03 -14.72
N HIS A 290 4.58 27.25 -16.02
CA HIS A 290 5.41 26.39 -16.86
C HIS A 290 6.81 26.21 -16.26
N ALA A 291 7.48 27.31 -15.88
CA ALA A 291 8.82 27.23 -15.28
C ALA A 291 8.84 26.48 -13.94
N GLN A 292 7.75 26.54 -13.16
CA GLN A 292 7.63 25.79 -11.90
C GLN A 292 7.39 24.30 -12.16
N LEU A 293 6.50 23.96 -13.11
CA LEU A 293 6.20 22.58 -13.47
C LEU A 293 7.41 21.85 -14.07
N THR A 294 8.21 22.52 -14.89
CA THR A 294 9.45 21.94 -15.43
C THR A 294 10.44 21.56 -14.33
N ARG A 295 10.46 22.27 -13.18
CA ARG A 295 11.31 21.91 -12.03
C ARG A 295 10.84 20.66 -11.29
N LEU A 296 9.59 20.25 -11.46
CA LEU A 296 9.09 18.99 -10.90
C LEU A 296 9.46 17.78 -11.76
N LEU A 297 9.99 17.99 -12.97
CA LEU A 297 10.46 16.92 -13.85
C LEU A 297 11.92 16.54 -13.59
N SER A 298 12.71 17.45 -12.99
CA SER A 298 14.14 17.28 -12.64
C SER A 298 14.33 16.66 -11.27
#